data_AF-A0A251VQE9-F1
#
_entry.id   AF-A0A251VQE9-F1
#
_cell.length_a   1.000
_cell.length_b   1.000
_cell.length_c   1.000
_cell.angle_alpha   90.00
_cell.angle_beta   90.00
_cell.angle_gamma   90.00
#
_symmetry.space_group_name_H-M   'P 1'
#
loop_
_entity.id
_entity.type
_entity.pdbx_description
1 polymer ?
#
loop_
_entity_poly.entity_id
_entity_poly.type
_entity_poly.pdbx_seq_one_letter_code
_entity_poly.pdbx_strand_id
1 'polypeptide(L)'
;MPVLSVVVPEIQTDSFDWSCSDETPARHSLIFRGLVPVLSAGSTRASYAESTEEVLDFALQHAKLKGLCKEGDAVVALHRVGIASVIKIINVK
;
A
#
# COMPACT_ATOMS: atom_id res chain seq x y z
N MET A 1 15.54 0.09 -9.96
CA MET A 1 14.33 0.90 -9.69
C MET A 1 13.53 0.16 -8.64
N PRO A 2 13.44 0.68 -7.40
CA PRO A 2 12.71 0.03 -6.31
C PRO A 2 11.19 0.14 -6.55
N VAL A 3 10.47 -0.92 -6.20
CA VAL A 3 9.00 -0.96 -6.26
C VAL A 3 8.48 -1.04 -4.84
N LEU A 4 7.72 -0.02 -4.42
CA LEU A 4 7.07 -0.01 -3.12
C LEU A 4 5.80 -0.88 -3.20
N SER A 5 5.71 -1.91 -2.37
CA SER A 5 4.53 -2.78 -2.29
C SER A 5 3.83 -2.56 -0.97
N VAL A 6 2.71 -1.85 -1.00
CA VAL A 6 1.92 -1.57 0.21
C VAL A 6 0.85 -2.64 0.37
N VAL A 7 0.88 -3.32 1.51
CA VAL A 7 -0.11 -4.32 1.92
C VAL A 7 -0.99 -3.71 2.98
N VAL A 8 -2.31 -3.81 2.79
CA VAL A 8 -3.32 -3.28 3.70
C VAL A 8 -4.06 -4.47 4.28
N PRO A 9 -3.84 -4.82 5.56
CA PRO A 9 -4.51 -5.95 6.17
C PRO A 9 -5.97 -5.61 6.45
N GLU A 10 -6.85 -6.61 6.31
CA GLU A 10 -8.24 -6.50 6.76
C GLU A 10 -8.32 -6.81 8.26
N ILE A 11 -8.89 -5.88 9.04
CA ILE A 11 -9.10 -6.11 10.48
C ILE A 11 -10.48 -6.76 10.65
N GLN A 12 -10.50 -8.08 10.89
CA GLN A 12 -11.72 -8.78 11.28
C GLN A 12 -11.93 -8.62 12.80
N THR A 13 -13.09 -8.14 13.21
CA THR A 13 -13.41 -7.93 14.62
C THR A 13 -14.35 -9.03 15.10
N ASP A 14 -13.78 -10.17 15.47
CA ASP A 14 -14.49 -11.14 16.29
C ASP A 14 -14.19 -10.82 17.76
N SER A 15 -15.25 -10.74 18.56
CA SER A 15 -15.29 -10.24 19.94
C SER A 15 -13.99 -10.43 20.74
N PHE A 16 -13.37 -9.29 21.11
CA PHE A 16 -12.28 -9.10 22.08
C PHE A 16 -10.83 -9.42 21.70
N ASP A 17 -10.52 -10.03 20.55
CA ASP A 17 -9.13 -10.23 20.09
C ASP A 17 -8.88 -9.68 18.68
N TRP A 18 -8.06 -8.63 18.56
CA TRP A 18 -7.56 -8.15 17.26
C TRP A 18 -6.47 -9.09 16.76
N SER A 19 -6.76 -9.89 15.73
CA SER A 19 -5.76 -10.69 15.03
C SER A 19 -5.46 -10.08 13.65
N CYS A 20 -4.19 -9.81 13.37
CA CYS A 20 -3.71 -9.32 12.08
C CYS A 20 -3.31 -10.53 11.22
N SER A 21 -4.25 -11.06 10.45
CA SER A 21 -4.07 -12.29 9.66
C SER A 21 -3.24 -12.07 8.38
N ASP A 22 -3.13 -10.82 7.91
CA ASP A 22 -2.75 -10.48 6.53
C ASP A 22 -1.36 -9.82 6.37
N GLU A 23 -0.42 -10.08 7.27
CA GLU A 23 0.98 -9.60 7.10
C GLU A 23 1.80 -10.49 6.14
N THR A 24 1.33 -11.71 5.91
CA THR A 24 2.01 -12.73 5.10
C THR A 24 2.36 -12.26 3.68
N PRO A 25 1.49 -11.54 2.93
CA PRO A 25 1.82 -10.98 1.62
C PRO A 25 2.99 -9.98 1.65
N ALA A 26 3.09 -9.18 2.72
CA ALA A 26 4.19 -8.22 2.88
C ALA A 26 5.51 -8.96 3.11
N ARG A 27 5.49 -10.00 3.96
CA ARG A 27 6.68 -10.84 4.21
C ARG A 27 7.11 -11.64 2.99
N HIS A 28 6.18 -12.22 2.24
CA HIS A 28 6.50 -12.99 1.03
C HIS A 28 7.11 -12.12 -0.07
N SER A 29 6.76 -10.84 -0.13
CA SER A 29 7.35 -9.90 -1.08
C SER A 29 8.86 -9.73 -0.93
N LEU A 30 9.44 -10.07 0.24
CA LEU A 30 10.89 -10.01 0.48
C LEU A 30 11.70 -11.01 -0.36
N ILE A 31 11.06 -12.02 -0.95
CA ILE A 31 11.72 -13.01 -1.81
C ILE A 31 12.12 -12.39 -3.16
N PHE A 32 11.44 -11.34 -3.60
CA PHE A 32 11.69 -10.71 -4.90
C PHE A 32 12.65 -9.53 -4.78
N ARG A 33 13.71 -9.57 -5.59
CA ARG A 33 14.67 -8.47 -5.68
C ARG A 33 13.98 -7.19 -6.16
N GLY A 34 14.14 -6.11 -5.40
CA GLY A 34 13.67 -4.78 -5.77
C GLY A 34 12.28 -4.42 -5.26
N LEU A 35 11.56 -5.34 -4.60
CA LEU A 35 10.37 -5.01 -3.82
C LEU A 35 10.76 -4.45 -2.45
N VAL A 36 10.10 -3.38 -2.05
CA VAL A 36 10.13 -2.81 -0.70
C VAL A 36 8.74 -2.98 -0.12
N PRO A 37 8.47 -4.05 0.65
CA PRO A 37 7.17 -4.26 1.26
C PRO A 37 6.93 -3.31 2.42
N VAL A 38 5.72 -2.78 2.49
CA VAL A 38 5.25 -1.89 3.55
C VAL A 38 3.89 -2.42 4.02
N LEU A 39 3.78 -2.68 5.32
CA LEU A 39 2.49 -2.97 5.94
C LEU A 39 1.87 -1.65 6.38
N SER A 40 0.68 -1.33 5.87
CA SER A 40 -0.09 -0.18 6.33
C SER A 40 -0.87 -0.54 7.60
N ALA A 41 -1.25 0.48 8.39
CA ALA A 41 -2.18 0.27 9.50
C ALA A 41 -3.51 -0.27 8.94
N GLY A 42 -4.00 -1.37 9.50
CA GLY A 42 -5.19 -2.05 8.96
C GLY A 42 -6.41 -1.13 8.88
N SER A 43 -7.21 -1.32 7.84
CA SER A 43 -8.42 -0.53 7.62
C SER A 43 -9.59 -1.15 8.38
N THR A 44 -10.27 -0.36 9.21
CA THR A 44 -11.59 -0.71 9.79
C THR A 44 -12.75 -0.30 8.88
N ARG A 45 -12.46 0.32 7.73
CA ARG A 45 -13.46 0.91 6.85
C ARG A 45 -14.02 -0.12 5.86
N ALA A 46 -15.35 -0.16 5.77
CA ALA A 46 -16.14 -1.12 5.01
C ALA A 46 -16.13 -0.95 3.48
N SER A 47 -15.37 0.00 2.92
CA SER A 47 -15.37 0.26 1.47
C SER A 47 -13.95 0.38 0.89
N TYR A 48 -13.68 -0.45 -0.12
CA TYR A 48 -12.40 -0.53 -0.84
C TYR A 48 -12.06 0.73 -1.64
N ALA A 49 -13.05 1.60 -1.91
CA ALA A 49 -12.88 2.76 -2.79
C ALA A 49 -12.25 3.95 -2.05
N GLU A 50 -12.79 4.32 -0.88
CA GLU A 50 -12.25 5.42 -0.05
C GLU A 50 -10.88 5.07 0.53
N SER A 51 -10.64 3.78 0.84
CA SER A 51 -9.33 3.32 1.33
C SER A 51 -8.22 3.44 0.29
N THR A 52 -8.53 3.50 -1.01
CA THR A 52 -7.50 3.42 -2.06
C THR A 52 -6.70 4.72 -2.20
N GLU A 53 -7.33 5.89 -2.08
CA GLU A 53 -6.62 7.18 -2.17
C GLU A 53 -5.77 7.44 -0.93
N GLU A 54 -6.29 7.11 0.26
CA GLU A 54 -5.57 7.22 1.53
C GLU A 54 -4.31 6.35 1.54
N VAL A 55 -4.42 5.11 1.03
CA VAL A 55 -3.29 4.19 0.91
C VAL A 55 -2.25 4.70 -0.08
N LEU A 56 -2.69 5.35 -1.17
CA LEU A 56 -1.79 5.93 -2.16
C LEU A 56 -1.02 7.12 -1.58
N ASP A 57 -1.69 8.00 -0.84
CA ASP A 57 -1.03 9.11 -0.15
C ASP A 57 -0.03 8.60 0.90
N PHE A 58 -0.43 7.63 1.72
CA PHE A 58 0.46 6.95 2.67
C PHE A 58 1.69 6.36 1.97
N ALA A 59 1.50 5.69 0.82
CA ALA A 59 2.60 5.11 0.04
C ALA A 59 3.57 6.18 -0.46
N LEU A 60 3.06 7.32 -0.95
CA LEU A 60 3.87 8.43 -1.41
C LEU A 60 4.66 9.07 -0.27
N GLN A 61 4.03 9.32 0.89
CA GLN A 61 4.72 9.85 2.06
C GLN A 61 5.80 8.89 2.55
N HIS A 62 5.51 7.59 2.59
CA HIS A 62 6.50 6.58 2.96
C HIS A 62 7.68 6.55 1.98
N ALA A 63 7.40 6.63 0.67
CA ALA A 63 8.43 6.67 -0.37
C ALA A 63 9.34 7.91 -0.23
N LYS A 64 8.76 9.09 0.03
CA LYS A 64 9.50 10.33 0.31
C LYS A 64 10.39 10.17 1.55
N LEU A 65 9.83 9.68 2.65
CA LEU A 65 10.56 9.48 3.91
C LEU A 65 11.73 8.50 3.78
N LYS A 66 11.60 7.49 2.91
CA LYS A 66 12.65 6.52 2.59
C LYS A 66 13.64 7.00 1.51
N GLY A 67 13.44 8.20 0.96
CA GLY A 67 14.28 8.75 -0.11
C GLY A 67 14.16 7.99 -1.43
N LEU A 68 13.04 7.28 -1.66
CA LEU A 68 12.78 6.54 -2.89
C LEU A 68 12.28 7.45 -4.03
N CYS A 69 11.65 8.56 -3.69
CA CYS A 69 11.23 9.62 -4.60
C CYS A 69 11.34 10.99 -3.92
N LYS A 70 11.32 12.06 -4.72
CA LYS A 70 11.27 13.45 -4.28
C LYS A 70 10.21 14.23 -5.04
N GLU A 71 9.91 15.43 -4.55
CA GLU A 71 8.98 16.35 -5.22
C GLU A 71 9.43 16.63 -6.66
N GLY A 72 8.48 16.58 -7.58
CA GLY A 72 8.72 16.72 -9.02
C GLY A 72 9.03 15.41 -9.75
N ASP A 73 9.31 14.31 -9.04
CA ASP A 73 9.46 13.00 -9.69
C ASP A 73 8.10 12.47 -10.18
N ALA A 74 8.14 11.57 -11.16
CA ALA A 74 6.98 10.82 -11.63
C ALA A 74 7.05 9.36 -11.14
N VAL A 75 5.95 8.86 -10.59
CA VAL A 75 5.81 7.47 -10.12
C VAL A 75 4.67 6.77 -10.85
N VAL A 76 4.78 5.45 -10.99
CA VAL A 76 3.71 4.61 -11.51
C VAL A 76 3.00 3.95 -10.33
N ALA A 77 1.72 4.26 -10.17
CA ALA A 77 0.86 3.63 -9.17
C ALA A 77 0.02 2.54 -9.82
N LEU A 78 0.15 1.31 -9.31
CA LEU A 78 -0.71 0.18 -9.64
C LEU A 78 -1.58 -0.12 -8.42
N HIS A 79 -2.90 -0.05 -8.58
CA HIS A 79 -3.83 -0.39 -7.52
C HIS A 79 -5.12 -0.99 -8.09
N ARG A 80 -5.88 -1.65 -7.24
CA ARG A 80 -7.18 -2.23 -7.62
C ARG A 80 -8.30 -1.25 -7.24
N VAL A 81 -9.31 -1.12 -8.09
CA VAL A 81 -10.55 -0.38 -7.80
C VAL A 81 -11.71 -1.31 -8.14
N GLY A 82 -12.38 -1.82 -7.11
CA GLY A 82 -13.37 -2.90 -7.27
C GLY A 82 -12.75 -4.15 -7.90
N ILE A 83 -13.21 -4.52 -9.09
CA ILE A 83 -12.67 -5.68 -9.84
C ILE A 83 -11.60 -5.29 -10.87
N ALA A 84 -11.41 -4.00 -11.14
CA ALA A 84 -10.48 -3.52 -12.16
C ALA A 84 -9.09 -3.25 -11.58
N SER A 85 -8.05 -3.50 -12.39
CA SER A 85 -6.69 -3.04 -12.12
C SER A 85 -6.45 -1.71 -12.83
N VAL A 86 -5.99 -0.71 -12.10
CA VAL A 86 -5.75 0.64 -12.62
C VAL A 86 -4.27 0.96 -12.52
N ILE A 87 -3.72 1.48 -13.63
CA ILE A 87 -2.34 1.98 -13.70
C ILE A 87 -2.41 3.49 -13.92
N LYS A 88 -1.73 4.26 -13.08
CA LYS A 88 -1.66 5.73 -13.19
C LYS A 88 -0.20 6.18 -13.12
N ILE A 89 0.11 7.22 -13.89
CA ILE A 89 1.36 7.98 -13.71
C ILE A 89 1.00 9.20 -12.89
N ILE A 90 1.70 9.39 -11.76
CA ILE A 90 1.40 10.43 -10.79
C ILE A 90 2.68 11.22 -10.52
N ASN A 91 2.55 12.54 -10.47
CA ASN A 91 3.66 13.40 -10.06
C ASN A 91 3.66 13.51 -8.54
N VAL A 92 4.83 13.31 -7.96
CA VAL A 92 5.05 13.48 -6.52
C VAL A 92 4.99 14.97 -6.21
N LYS A 93 3.95 15.36 -5.48
CA LYS A 93 3.82 16.67 -4.84
C LYS A 93 4.37 16.59 -3.45
#